data_AF-A0A7Y2HP73-F1
#
_entry.id   AF-A0A7Y2HP73-F1
#
_cell.length_a   1.000
_cell.length_b   1.000
_cell.length_c   1.000
_cell.angle_alpha   90.00
_cell.angle_beta   90.00
_cell.angle_gamma   90.00
#
_symmetry.space_group_name_H-M   'P 1'
#
loop_
_entity.id
_entity.type
_entity.pdbx_description
1 polymer ?
#
loop_
_entity_poly.entity_id
_entity_poly.type
_entity_poly.pdbx_seq_one_letter_code
_entity_poly.pdbx_strand_id
1 'polypeptide(L)'
;GEAGGGGVEDGAVAGGVDLLGQILDRAAPASSSGSPPDGRASRPMDSVRAFAAEAARHDTVPREDPAEAARAKDARGRAADALRRFLRRPDLRGLERRWRSVDLMTRRLDTGPDLHVYLVDLSRTALAAETHSGGGLEASAFGALLREGAPDGHPWTTVVLLDGTYGPGDDDQMVLAWATALCAAFGSTLLVEGRPTLAGIPSLDALTDSSTWTEVPDSWRAFRTQPEAGALCVSLPGFLLRYPYGTEGDEIETMPFEEIEGTPGPRDGLWANGSVATAIVITREADRDDPSRPADTRLTGLPLFPWKDGVRSGLLCGETAMTDGAARRLGEVGLVPVAWARGDDAVRVLVPRSATGTPLL
;
A
#
# COMPACT_ATOMS: atom_id res chain seq x y z
N GLY A 1 6.58 33.90 -59.13
CA GLY A 1 7.41 35.02 -58.66
C GLY A 1 8.22 34.49 -57.52
N GLU A 2 9.48 34.16 -57.76
CA GLU A 2 10.63 35.10 -57.65
C GLU A 2 11.02 35.24 -56.17
N ALA A 3 12.09 34.56 -55.74
CA ALA A 3 13.49 35.02 -55.81
C ALA A 3 13.76 36.12 -54.76
N GLY A 4 14.80 36.09 -53.92
CA GLY A 4 15.95 35.21 -53.77
C GLY A 4 16.92 35.84 -52.76
N GLY A 5 17.80 35.00 -52.17
CA GLY A 5 19.17 35.27 -51.69
C GLY A 5 19.44 36.42 -50.71
N GLY A 6 20.36 36.34 -49.74
CA GLY A 6 21.38 35.38 -49.34
C GLY A 6 22.31 36.12 -48.36
N GLY A 7 23.09 35.40 -47.53
CA GLY A 7 24.12 36.03 -46.69
C GLY A 7 24.44 35.25 -45.42
N VAL A 8 25.60 34.60 -45.44
CA VAL A 8 26.25 33.77 -44.41
C VAL A 8 27.06 34.66 -43.45
N GLU A 9 27.18 34.29 -42.17
CA GLU A 9 28.49 34.23 -41.48
C GLU A 9 28.43 33.56 -40.09
N ASP A 10 29.48 32.77 -39.83
CA ASP A 10 29.79 31.90 -38.71
C ASP A 10 30.01 32.62 -37.36
N GLY A 11 29.88 31.88 -36.24
CA GLY A 11 30.25 32.43 -34.92
C GLY A 11 30.17 31.48 -33.73
N ALA A 12 30.98 30.41 -33.75
CA ALA A 12 31.67 29.77 -32.61
C ALA A 12 30.93 29.48 -31.28
N VAL A 13 30.75 28.18 -31.04
CA VAL A 13 30.60 27.52 -29.73
C VAL A 13 31.95 27.50 -29.00
N ALA A 14 32.03 28.02 -27.77
CA ALA A 14 33.16 27.74 -26.87
C ALA A 14 32.77 27.96 -25.40
N GLY A 15 32.68 26.87 -24.64
CA GLY A 15 32.42 26.87 -23.20
C GLY A 15 32.78 25.54 -22.55
N GLY A 16 33.90 24.95 -22.97
CA GLY A 16 34.47 23.75 -22.37
C GLY A 16 35.64 24.15 -21.48
N VAL A 17 35.48 23.97 -20.17
CA VAL A 17 36.52 24.18 -19.18
C VAL A 17 37.64 23.17 -19.43
N ASP A 18 38.84 23.67 -19.75
CA ASP A 18 40.04 22.88 -20.06
C ASP A 18 40.58 22.20 -18.79
N LEU A 19 39.93 21.10 -18.43
CA LEU A 19 40.29 20.22 -17.32
C LEU A 19 41.60 19.45 -17.60
N LEU A 20 41.97 19.30 -18.87
CA LEU A 20 43.21 18.65 -19.31
C LEU A 20 44.42 19.57 -19.10
N GLY A 21 44.28 20.87 -19.34
CA GLY A 21 45.30 21.88 -19.04
C GLY A 21 45.68 21.93 -17.56
N GLN A 22 44.71 21.80 -16.65
CA GLN A 22 44.96 21.80 -15.20
C GLN A 22 45.64 20.53 -14.67
N ILE A 23 45.47 19.40 -15.36
CA ILE A 23 46.13 18.13 -15.00
C ILE A 23 47.58 18.11 -15.49
N LEU A 24 47.86 18.70 -16.66
CA LEU A 24 49.21 18.76 -17.22
C LEU A 24 50.12 19.75 -16.46
N ASP A 25 49.57 20.83 -15.91
CA ASP A 25 50.35 21.80 -15.11
C ASP A 25 50.78 21.26 -13.74
N ARG A 26 50.14 20.18 -13.26
CA ARG A 26 50.46 19.52 -11.98
C ARG A 26 51.52 18.42 -12.11
N ALA A 27 51.98 18.12 -13.34
CA ALA A 27 52.85 16.99 -13.65
C ALA A 27 54.16 17.38 -14.37
N ALA A 28 54.70 18.57 -14.11
CA ALA A 28 56.02 18.97 -14.59
C ALA A 28 57.05 19.01 -13.45
N PRO A 29 57.99 18.04 -13.35
CA PRO A 29 59.20 18.25 -12.55
C PRO A 29 60.10 19.24 -13.31
N ALA A 30 60.39 20.37 -12.67
CA ALA A 30 61.38 21.34 -13.15
C ALA A 30 62.74 20.64 -13.31
N SER A 31 63.19 20.50 -14.54
CA SER A 31 64.54 20.03 -14.88
C SER A 31 65.48 21.24 -14.87
N SER A 32 66.23 21.41 -13.78
CA SER A 32 67.39 22.30 -13.73
C SER A 32 68.67 21.47 -13.65
N SER A 33 69.53 21.68 -14.64
CA SER A 33 70.89 21.17 -14.73
C SER A 33 71.79 21.77 -13.63
N GLY A 34 72.42 20.93 -12.83
CA GLY A 34 73.46 21.32 -11.88
C GLY A 34 74.30 20.12 -11.43
N SER A 35 75.61 20.20 -11.65
CA SER A 35 76.66 19.20 -11.33
C SER A 35 76.69 18.70 -9.87
N PRO A 36 77.33 17.54 -9.59
CA PRO A 36 77.16 16.83 -8.32
C PRO A 36 78.09 17.36 -7.22
N PRO A 37 77.70 17.21 -5.94
CA PRO A 37 78.71 16.98 -4.91
C PRO A 37 78.38 15.78 -4.00
N ASP A 38 79.43 14.99 -3.80
CA ASP A 38 79.84 14.22 -2.62
C ASP A 38 78.81 13.55 -1.69
N GLY A 39 79.08 12.26 -1.47
CA GLY A 39 78.41 11.40 -0.52
C GLY A 39 78.33 11.99 0.89
N ARG A 40 77.11 12.10 1.40
CA ARG A 40 76.81 12.18 2.82
C ARG A 40 75.78 11.13 3.16
N ALA A 41 76.09 10.35 4.20
CA ALA A 41 75.24 9.34 4.80
C ALA A 41 73.81 9.85 4.98
N SER A 42 72.85 9.14 4.39
CA SER A 42 71.41 9.37 4.53
C SER A 42 71.07 9.38 6.02
N ARG A 43 70.48 10.48 6.51
CA ARG A 43 70.01 10.52 7.90
C ARG A 43 68.86 9.52 8.04
N PRO A 44 68.75 8.77 9.16
CA PRO A 44 67.67 7.79 9.36
C PRO A 44 66.27 8.38 9.16
N MET A 45 66.10 9.68 9.44
CA MET A 45 64.85 10.42 9.25
C MET A 45 64.47 10.61 7.77
N ASP A 46 65.46 10.69 6.86
CA ASP A 46 65.22 10.86 5.43
C ASP A 46 64.79 9.53 4.78
N SER A 47 65.34 8.40 5.25
CA SER A 47 64.87 7.07 4.84
C SER A 47 63.48 6.74 5.38
N VAL A 48 63.14 7.19 6.59
CA VAL A 48 61.77 7.04 7.14
C VAL A 48 60.77 7.91 6.38
N ARG A 49 61.16 9.13 6.00
CA ARG A 49 60.34 10.00 5.14
C ARG A 49 60.16 9.42 3.73
N ALA A 50 61.22 8.86 3.14
CA ALA A 50 61.16 8.21 1.85
C ALA A 50 60.25 6.97 1.89
N PHE A 51 60.37 6.14 2.93
CA PHE A 51 59.52 4.97 3.13
C PHE A 51 58.05 5.34 3.38
N ALA A 52 57.77 6.37 4.19
CA ALA A 52 56.41 6.88 4.40
C ALA A 52 55.81 7.48 3.12
N ALA A 53 56.62 8.15 2.30
CA ALA A 53 56.19 8.68 1.01
C ALA A 53 56.00 7.59 -0.06
N GLU A 54 56.71 6.47 0.02
CA GLU A 54 56.53 5.29 -0.83
C GLU A 54 55.27 4.50 -0.43
N ALA A 55 55.07 4.29 0.88
CA ALA A 55 53.88 3.62 1.42
C ALA A 55 52.60 4.43 1.15
N ALA A 56 52.66 5.76 1.22
CA ALA A 56 51.54 6.63 0.86
C ALA A 56 51.22 6.62 -0.65
N ARG A 57 52.16 6.24 -1.54
CA ARG A 57 51.88 6.13 -2.98
C ARG A 57 51.19 4.83 -3.35
N HIS A 58 51.39 3.78 -2.56
CA HIS A 58 50.89 2.44 -2.87
C HIS A 58 49.52 2.11 -2.24
N ASP A 59 49.01 2.91 -1.30
CA ASP A 59 47.72 2.61 -0.65
C ASP A 59 46.93 3.86 -0.17
N THR A 60 47.01 4.99 -0.88
CA THR A 60 46.07 6.11 -0.62
C THR A 60 44.76 5.87 -1.34
N VAL A 61 43.84 5.16 -0.68
CA VAL A 61 42.41 5.40 -0.91
C VAL A 61 42.18 6.90 -0.71
N PRO A 62 41.60 7.64 -1.68
CA PRO A 62 41.25 9.04 -1.48
C PRO A 62 40.42 9.16 -0.21
N ARG A 63 40.94 9.86 0.80
CA ARG A 63 40.20 10.10 2.03
C ARG A 63 39.05 11.03 1.69
N GLU A 64 37.81 10.53 1.73
CA GLU A 64 36.61 11.36 1.55
C GLU A 64 36.72 12.60 2.45
N ASP A 65 36.46 13.79 1.88
CA ASP A 65 36.41 15.01 2.66
C ASP A 65 35.28 14.89 3.70
N PRO A 66 35.59 14.96 5.01
CA PRO A 66 34.58 14.87 6.05
C PRO A 66 33.45 15.90 5.88
N ALA A 67 33.73 17.07 5.31
CA ALA A 67 32.74 18.10 5.05
C ALA A 67 31.77 17.71 3.92
N GLU A 68 32.28 17.08 2.84
CA GLU A 68 31.45 16.58 1.75
C GLU A 68 30.59 15.39 2.20
N ALA A 69 31.18 14.46 2.95
CA ALA A 69 30.45 13.33 3.54
C ALA A 69 29.33 13.81 4.49
N ALA A 70 29.59 14.84 5.30
CA ALA A 70 28.59 15.43 6.18
C ALA A 70 27.43 16.08 5.39
N ARG A 71 27.73 16.84 4.33
CA ARG A 71 26.70 17.44 3.45
C ARG A 71 25.87 16.38 2.73
N ALA A 72 26.50 15.31 2.25
CA ALA A 72 25.80 14.21 1.59
C ALA A 72 24.86 13.47 2.57
N LYS A 73 25.32 13.21 3.80
CA LYS A 73 24.49 12.61 4.86
C LYS A 73 23.28 13.49 5.20
N ASP A 74 23.50 14.78 5.37
CA ASP A 74 22.47 15.77 5.65
C ASP A 74 21.44 15.89 4.50
N ALA A 75 21.89 15.89 3.25
CA ALA A 75 21.01 15.85 2.08
C ALA A 75 20.16 14.58 2.01
N ARG A 76 20.74 13.40 2.29
CA ARG A 76 20.01 12.13 2.36
C ARG A 76 18.97 12.13 3.48
N GLY A 77 19.31 12.67 4.65
CA GLY A 77 18.36 12.83 5.76
C GLY A 77 17.13 13.66 5.37
N ARG A 78 17.35 14.82 4.74
CA ARG A 78 16.23 15.63 4.22
C ARG A 78 15.39 14.92 3.17
N ALA A 79 16.02 14.14 2.28
CA ALA A 79 15.31 13.37 1.26
C ALA A 79 14.46 12.27 1.89
N ALA A 80 14.99 11.54 2.88
CA ALA A 80 14.25 10.57 3.66
C ALA A 80 13.03 11.21 4.36
N ASP A 81 13.20 12.36 5.02
CA ASP A 81 12.09 13.06 5.69
C ASP A 81 11.03 13.56 4.71
N ALA A 82 11.44 13.98 3.51
CA ALA A 82 10.52 14.36 2.44
C ALA A 82 9.73 13.14 1.93
N LEU A 83 10.40 12.02 1.67
CA LEU A 83 9.77 10.78 1.24
C LEU A 83 8.80 10.24 2.29
N ARG A 84 9.18 10.23 3.56
CA ARG A 84 8.32 9.80 4.66
C ARG A 84 7.04 10.62 4.73
N ARG A 85 7.16 11.95 4.65
CA ARG A 85 5.99 12.86 4.62
C ARG A 85 5.12 12.60 3.39
N PHE A 86 5.74 12.34 2.24
CA PHE A 86 5.02 12.02 1.01
C PHE A 86 4.22 10.72 1.15
N LEU A 87 4.84 9.63 1.61
CA LEU A 87 4.22 8.32 1.83
C LEU A 87 3.08 8.35 2.85
N ARG A 88 3.14 9.23 3.84
CA ARG A 88 2.09 9.36 4.86
C ARG A 88 0.89 10.19 4.43
N ARG A 89 0.90 10.81 3.24
CA ARG A 89 -0.24 11.61 2.79
C ARG A 89 -1.51 10.75 2.65
N PRO A 90 -2.67 11.21 3.16
CA PRO A 90 -3.89 10.41 3.13
C PRO A 90 -4.38 10.04 1.72
N ASP A 91 -4.22 10.94 0.77
CA ASP A 91 -4.60 10.73 -0.64
C ASP A 91 -3.74 9.66 -1.31
N LEU A 92 -2.42 9.71 -1.09
CA LEU A 92 -1.49 8.70 -1.58
C LEU A 92 -1.76 7.34 -0.93
N ARG A 93 -1.92 7.27 0.40
CA ARG A 93 -2.24 6.01 1.08
C ARG A 93 -3.56 5.41 0.61
N GLY A 94 -4.58 6.25 0.37
CA GLY A 94 -5.86 5.80 -0.18
C GLY A 94 -5.71 5.23 -1.59
N LEU A 95 -4.91 5.88 -2.45
CA LEU A 95 -4.60 5.38 -3.78
C LEU A 95 -3.76 4.09 -3.74
N GLU A 96 -2.70 4.07 -2.94
CA GLU A 96 -1.80 2.93 -2.76
C GLU A 96 -2.55 1.71 -2.25
N ARG A 97 -3.41 1.89 -1.23
CA ARG A 97 -4.27 0.83 -0.70
C ARG A 97 -5.14 0.22 -1.80
N ARG A 98 -5.83 1.04 -2.61
CA ARG A 98 -6.71 0.56 -3.67
C ARG A 98 -5.94 -0.24 -4.72
N TRP A 99 -4.83 0.29 -5.23
CA TRP A 99 -4.03 -0.38 -6.25
C TRP A 99 -3.34 -1.64 -5.74
N ARG A 100 -2.84 -1.65 -4.50
CA ARG A 100 -2.25 -2.85 -3.90
C ARG A 100 -3.30 -3.91 -3.58
N SER A 101 -4.52 -3.53 -3.21
CA SER A 101 -5.63 -4.48 -3.11
C SER A 101 -5.97 -5.11 -4.45
N VAL A 102 -5.99 -4.32 -5.53
CA VAL A 102 -6.19 -4.83 -6.90
C VAL A 102 -5.05 -5.78 -7.31
N ASP A 103 -3.79 -5.38 -7.12
CA ASP A 103 -2.62 -6.23 -7.39
C ASP A 103 -2.66 -7.53 -6.57
N LEU A 104 -3.07 -7.46 -5.31
CA LEU A 104 -3.25 -8.66 -4.49
C LEU A 104 -4.35 -9.55 -5.08
N MET A 105 -5.52 -9.01 -5.44
CA MET A 105 -6.60 -9.81 -6.01
C MET A 105 -6.17 -10.49 -7.31
N THR A 106 -5.53 -9.77 -8.24
CA THR A 106 -5.11 -10.34 -9.54
C THR A 106 -4.01 -11.40 -9.41
N ARG A 107 -3.15 -11.32 -8.39
CA ARG A 107 -2.15 -12.37 -8.10
C ARG A 107 -2.73 -13.58 -7.39
N ARG A 108 -3.85 -13.39 -6.70
CA ARG A 108 -4.44 -14.41 -5.82
C ARG A 108 -5.59 -15.15 -6.49
N LEU A 109 -6.24 -14.53 -7.46
CA LEU A 109 -7.29 -15.14 -8.28
C LEU A 109 -6.66 -15.68 -9.56
N ASP A 110 -6.99 -16.92 -9.91
CA ASP A 110 -6.60 -17.48 -11.21
C ASP A 110 -7.65 -17.04 -12.24
N THR A 111 -7.30 -16.02 -13.04
CA THR A 111 -8.19 -15.54 -14.11
C THR A 111 -8.07 -16.48 -15.30
N GLY A 112 -8.67 -17.67 -15.17
CA GLY A 112 -8.90 -18.60 -16.26
C GLY A 112 -9.95 -18.08 -17.24
N PRO A 113 -10.48 -18.94 -18.13
CA PRO A 113 -11.52 -18.54 -19.08
C PRO A 113 -12.86 -18.18 -18.43
N ASP A 114 -13.10 -18.63 -17.20
CA ASP A 114 -14.38 -18.50 -16.51
C ASP A 114 -14.42 -17.39 -15.44
N LEU A 115 -13.26 -16.80 -15.11
CA LEU A 115 -13.14 -15.74 -14.11
C LEU A 115 -12.50 -14.48 -14.70
N HIS A 116 -13.33 -13.45 -14.87
CA HIS A 116 -12.88 -12.14 -15.33
C HIS A 116 -12.98 -11.08 -14.22
N VAL A 117 -11.93 -10.28 -14.08
CA VAL A 117 -11.86 -9.18 -13.12
C VAL A 117 -11.83 -7.86 -13.88
N TYR A 118 -12.82 -7.01 -13.64
CA TYR A 118 -12.91 -5.68 -14.24
C TYR A 118 -12.70 -4.61 -13.19
N LEU A 119 -12.05 -3.52 -13.60
CA LEU A 119 -11.84 -2.34 -12.77
C LEU A 119 -12.73 -1.21 -13.26
N VAL A 120 -13.50 -0.64 -12.35
CA VAL A 120 -14.37 0.49 -12.62
C VAL A 120 -13.95 1.64 -11.74
N ASP A 121 -13.67 2.79 -12.36
CA ASP A 121 -13.39 4.02 -11.63
C ASP A 121 -14.70 4.66 -11.18
N LEU A 122 -15.02 4.47 -9.91
CA LEU A 122 -16.20 5.03 -9.27
C LEU A 122 -15.83 5.48 -7.86
N SER A 123 -15.88 6.79 -7.62
CA SER A 123 -15.64 7.32 -6.28
C SER A 123 -16.87 7.14 -5.39
N ARG A 124 -16.63 7.03 -4.07
CA ARG A 124 -17.73 7.05 -3.09
C ARG A 124 -18.58 8.31 -3.20
N THR A 125 -17.98 9.46 -3.51
CA THR A 125 -18.69 10.73 -3.66
C THR A 125 -19.60 10.74 -4.89
N ALA A 126 -19.17 10.13 -6.00
CA ALA A 126 -20.00 9.97 -7.18
C ALA A 126 -21.20 9.05 -6.87
N LEU A 127 -20.95 7.91 -6.22
CA LEU A 127 -22.00 7.00 -5.79
C LEU A 127 -23.03 7.68 -4.87
N ALA A 128 -22.57 8.50 -3.92
CA ALA A 128 -23.44 9.28 -3.05
C ALA A 128 -24.21 10.39 -3.78
N ALA A 129 -23.65 10.99 -4.83
CA ALA A 129 -24.38 11.97 -5.64
C ALA A 129 -25.54 11.31 -6.41
N GLU A 130 -25.38 10.05 -6.85
CA GLU A 130 -26.42 9.32 -7.56
C GLU A 130 -27.64 9.04 -6.67
N THR A 131 -27.46 8.79 -5.37
CA THR A 131 -28.58 8.56 -4.44
C THR A 131 -29.52 9.75 -4.32
N HIS A 132 -29.03 10.97 -4.58
CA HIS A 132 -29.79 12.22 -4.49
C HIS A 132 -30.37 12.69 -5.84
N SER A 133 -29.96 12.06 -6.95
CA SER A 133 -30.22 12.55 -8.31
C SER A 133 -31.68 12.42 -8.78
N GLY A 134 -32.58 11.83 -7.98
CA GLY A 134 -34.03 11.79 -8.21
C GLY A 134 -34.50 10.94 -9.41
N GLY A 135 -33.59 10.45 -10.25
CA GLY A 135 -33.88 9.69 -11.48
C GLY A 135 -34.34 8.25 -11.28
N GLY A 136 -34.51 7.78 -10.04
CA GLY A 136 -34.77 6.38 -9.73
C GLY A 136 -33.55 5.47 -9.96
N LEU A 137 -33.67 4.19 -9.59
CA LEU A 137 -32.56 3.22 -9.70
C LEU A 137 -32.09 3.03 -11.16
N GLU A 138 -33.02 3.05 -12.12
CA GLU A 138 -32.75 2.71 -13.53
C GLU A 138 -31.95 3.76 -14.31
N ALA A 139 -31.98 5.03 -13.88
CA ALA A 139 -31.30 6.13 -14.55
C ALA A 139 -29.86 6.37 -14.06
N SER A 140 -29.42 5.64 -13.04
CA SER A 140 -28.09 5.82 -12.44
C SER A 140 -26.98 5.20 -13.29
N ALA A 141 -25.77 5.77 -13.26
CA ALA A 141 -24.66 5.21 -14.02
C ALA A 141 -24.19 3.88 -13.41
N PHE A 142 -24.22 3.74 -12.09
CA PHE A 142 -23.95 2.46 -11.43
C PHE A 142 -25.00 1.40 -11.80
N GLY A 143 -26.29 1.78 -11.88
CA GLY A 143 -27.34 0.87 -12.37
C GLY A 143 -27.19 0.53 -13.85
N ALA A 144 -26.76 1.46 -14.69
CA ALA A 144 -26.45 1.20 -16.09
C ALA A 144 -25.30 0.20 -16.24
N LEU A 145 -24.22 0.38 -15.48
CA LEU A 145 -23.09 -0.56 -15.42
C LEU A 145 -23.55 -1.98 -15.07
N LEU A 146 -24.40 -2.11 -14.05
CA LEU A 146 -24.91 -3.42 -13.62
C LEU A 146 -25.82 -4.06 -14.68
N ARG A 147 -26.68 -3.26 -15.32
CA ARG A 147 -27.63 -3.69 -16.36
C ARG A 147 -26.94 -4.12 -17.65
N GLU A 148 -25.92 -3.38 -18.07
CA GLU A 148 -25.18 -3.64 -19.31
C GLU A 148 -24.31 -4.90 -19.19
N GLY A 149 -23.94 -5.29 -17.96
CA GLY A 149 -23.08 -6.43 -17.70
C GLY A 149 -21.61 -6.13 -18.02
N ALA A 150 -20.79 -7.17 -17.92
CA ALA A 150 -19.39 -7.08 -18.28
C ALA A 150 -19.21 -6.94 -19.82
N PRO A 151 -18.09 -6.35 -20.29
CA PRO A 151 -17.80 -6.18 -21.71
C PRO A 151 -17.85 -7.46 -22.57
N ASP A 152 -17.74 -8.63 -21.95
CA ASP A 152 -17.85 -9.95 -22.57
C ASP A 152 -19.29 -10.48 -22.66
N GLY A 153 -20.27 -9.73 -22.14
CA GLY A 153 -21.69 -10.07 -22.14
C GLY A 153 -22.17 -10.86 -20.92
N HIS A 154 -21.29 -11.13 -19.94
CA HIS A 154 -21.67 -11.87 -18.72
C HIS A 154 -22.21 -10.92 -17.63
N PRO A 155 -23.20 -11.34 -16.82
CA PRO A 155 -23.69 -10.52 -15.71
C PRO A 155 -22.64 -10.42 -14.60
N TRP A 156 -22.65 -9.31 -13.88
CA TRP A 156 -21.79 -9.13 -12.70
C TRP A 156 -22.23 -10.06 -11.58
N THR A 157 -21.33 -10.91 -11.08
CA THR A 157 -21.62 -11.80 -9.94
C THR A 157 -21.29 -11.14 -8.61
N THR A 158 -20.16 -10.45 -8.54
CA THR A 158 -19.64 -9.81 -7.34
C THR A 158 -19.13 -8.41 -7.64
N VAL A 159 -19.52 -7.45 -6.82
CA VAL A 159 -19.05 -6.06 -6.87
C VAL A 159 -18.34 -5.74 -5.57
N VAL A 160 -17.10 -5.23 -5.65
CA VAL A 160 -16.30 -4.89 -4.47
C VAL A 160 -16.07 -3.38 -4.44
N LEU A 161 -16.56 -2.71 -3.39
CA LEU A 161 -16.24 -1.30 -3.18
C LEU A 161 -14.93 -1.19 -2.40
N LEU A 162 -13.85 -0.84 -3.12
CA LEU A 162 -12.51 -0.69 -2.56
C LEU A 162 -12.29 0.66 -1.86
N ASP A 163 -13.17 1.64 -2.11
CA ASP A 163 -13.06 2.98 -1.54
C ASP A 163 -14.05 3.20 -0.38
N GLY A 164 -13.53 3.65 0.75
CA GLY A 164 -14.30 3.96 1.94
C GLY A 164 -14.64 2.76 2.84
N THR A 165 -15.23 3.11 3.98
CA THR A 165 -15.74 2.18 5.01
C THR A 165 -17.10 2.70 5.46
N TYR A 166 -18.07 1.82 5.65
CA TYR A 166 -19.46 2.23 5.85
C TYR A 166 -19.91 1.98 7.29
N GLY A 167 -20.58 2.97 7.90
CA GLY A 167 -21.11 2.93 9.25
C GLY A 167 -22.63 3.12 9.33
N PRO A 168 -23.18 3.31 10.53
CA PRO A 168 -24.61 3.42 10.76
C PRO A 168 -25.19 4.83 10.50
N GLY A 169 -24.36 5.80 10.09
CA GLY A 169 -24.80 7.17 9.81
C GLY A 169 -25.60 7.26 8.50
N ASP A 170 -26.49 8.25 8.42
CA ASP A 170 -27.50 8.35 7.35
C ASP A 170 -26.91 8.33 5.94
N ASP A 171 -25.84 9.10 5.70
CA ASP A 171 -25.17 9.14 4.39
C ASP A 171 -24.63 7.76 3.98
N ASP A 172 -24.02 7.03 4.91
CA ASP A 172 -23.48 5.69 4.64
C ASP A 172 -24.61 4.67 4.42
N GLN A 173 -25.65 4.72 5.25
CA GLN A 173 -26.79 3.82 5.16
C GLN A 173 -27.56 4.02 3.86
N MET A 174 -27.72 5.27 3.42
CA MET A 174 -28.36 5.60 2.15
C MET A 174 -27.56 5.04 0.96
N VAL A 175 -26.24 5.25 0.94
CA VAL A 175 -25.38 4.71 -0.12
C VAL A 175 -25.39 3.19 -0.11
N LEU A 176 -25.24 2.56 1.06
CA LEU A 176 -25.30 1.11 1.19
C LEU A 176 -26.64 0.56 0.72
N ALA A 177 -27.76 1.11 1.18
CA ALA A 177 -29.08 0.62 0.82
C ALA A 177 -29.34 0.74 -0.67
N TRP A 178 -28.97 1.87 -1.26
CA TRP A 178 -29.14 2.12 -2.68
C TRP A 178 -28.28 1.19 -3.54
N ALA A 179 -26.98 1.09 -3.24
CA ALA A 179 -26.06 0.24 -4.00
C ALA A 179 -26.42 -1.25 -3.85
N THR A 180 -26.84 -1.66 -2.65
CA THR A 180 -27.29 -3.02 -2.38
C THR A 180 -28.56 -3.35 -3.15
N ALA A 181 -29.54 -2.44 -3.20
CA ALA A 181 -30.78 -2.64 -3.94
C ALA A 181 -30.53 -2.81 -5.44
N LEU A 182 -29.60 -2.03 -6.01
CA LEU A 182 -29.17 -2.20 -7.40
C LEU A 182 -28.49 -3.55 -7.64
N CYS A 183 -27.53 -3.93 -6.78
CA CYS A 183 -26.88 -5.23 -6.89
C CYS A 183 -27.88 -6.38 -6.78
N ALA A 184 -28.82 -6.32 -5.82
CA ALA A 184 -29.88 -7.30 -5.66
C ALA A 184 -30.77 -7.41 -6.90
N ALA A 185 -31.15 -6.28 -7.51
CA ALA A 185 -31.99 -6.25 -8.71
C ALA A 185 -31.33 -6.92 -9.93
N PHE A 186 -29.99 -6.89 -10.01
CA PHE A 186 -29.23 -7.50 -11.11
C PHE A 186 -28.53 -8.81 -10.72
N GLY A 187 -28.82 -9.37 -9.54
CA GLY A 187 -28.30 -10.67 -9.10
C GLY A 187 -26.82 -10.67 -8.69
N SER A 188 -26.26 -9.49 -8.37
CA SER A 188 -24.88 -9.33 -7.91
C SER A 188 -24.78 -9.26 -6.38
N THR A 189 -23.67 -9.72 -5.82
CA THR A 189 -23.34 -9.51 -4.40
C THR A 189 -22.42 -8.30 -4.24
N LEU A 190 -22.79 -7.37 -3.36
CA LEU A 190 -21.99 -6.21 -2.99
C LEU A 190 -21.11 -6.51 -1.77
N LEU A 191 -19.80 -6.35 -1.91
CA LEU A 191 -18.82 -6.50 -0.84
C LEU A 191 -18.23 -5.15 -0.44
N VAL A 192 -18.29 -4.83 0.86
CA VAL A 192 -17.81 -3.55 1.41
C VAL A 192 -17.09 -3.73 2.74
N GLU A 193 -16.34 -2.71 3.17
CA GLU A 193 -15.86 -2.65 4.56
C GLU A 193 -16.90 -2.05 5.48
N GLY A 194 -17.12 -2.69 6.61
CA GLY A 194 -17.91 -2.14 7.70
C GLY A 194 -17.06 -1.39 8.70
N ARG A 195 -17.58 -0.28 9.22
CA ARG A 195 -17.05 0.31 10.46
C ARG A 195 -17.56 -0.50 11.66
N PRO A 196 -16.74 -0.64 12.73
CA PRO A 196 -17.14 -1.33 13.96
C PRO A 196 -18.41 -0.76 14.60
N THR A 197 -18.73 0.51 14.32
CA THR A 197 -19.93 1.19 14.79
C THR A 197 -21.23 0.57 14.28
N LEU A 198 -21.23 -0.18 13.17
CA LEU A 198 -22.38 -0.97 12.72
C LEU A 198 -22.78 -2.04 13.75
N ALA A 199 -21.83 -2.53 14.54
CA ALA A 199 -22.05 -3.54 15.58
C ALA A 199 -22.22 -2.94 16.99
N GLY A 200 -22.31 -1.61 17.12
CA GLY A 200 -22.29 -0.93 18.42
C GLY A 200 -20.89 -0.90 19.05
N ILE A 201 -19.83 -0.98 18.25
CA ILE A 201 -18.44 -0.98 18.74
C ILE A 201 -17.82 0.39 18.40
N PRO A 202 -17.26 1.12 19.37
CA PRO A 202 -16.83 2.51 19.15
C PRO A 202 -15.63 2.63 18.19
N SER A 203 -14.75 1.63 18.17
CA SER A 203 -13.55 1.61 17.32
C SER A 203 -13.05 0.19 17.09
N LEU A 204 -12.06 0.03 16.19
CA LEU A 204 -11.41 -1.26 15.96
C LEU A 204 -10.59 -1.71 17.18
N ASP A 205 -10.02 -0.77 17.94
CA ASP A 205 -9.29 -1.09 19.18
C ASP A 205 -10.21 -1.73 20.25
N ALA A 206 -11.50 -1.39 20.24
CA ALA A 206 -12.50 -1.94 21.15
C ALA A 206 -12.97 -3.36 20.78
N LEU A 207 -12.52 -3.93 19.65
CA LEU A 207 -12.90 -5.29 19.25
C LEU A 207 -12.40 -6.36 20.23
N THR A 208 -11.32 -6.10 20.97
CA THR A 208 -10.79 -7.05 21.96
C THR A 208 -11.54 -7.02 23.29
N ASP A 209 -12.27 -5.95 23.60
CA ASP A 209 -12.97 -5.76 24.86
C ASP A 209 -14.49 -5.66 24.64
N SER A 210 -15.18 -6.79 24.83
CA SER A 210 -16.63 -6.85 24.65
C SER A 210 -17.42 -6.01 25.65
N SER A 211 -16.81 -5.55 26.75
CA SER A 211 -17.50 -4.75 27.77
C SER A 211 -17.83 -3.34 27.31
N THR A 212 -17.10 -2.82 26.30
CA THR A 212 -17.32 -1.49 25.73
C THR A 212 -18.37 -1.47 24.61
N TRP A 213 -18.95 -2.63 24.28
CA TRP A 213 -19.87 -2.77 23.15
C TRP A 213 -21.27 -2.35 23.56
N THR A 214 -21.87 -1.48 22.77
CA THR A 214 -23.25 -1.02 22.95
C THR A 214 -24.22 -1.89 22.15
N GLU A 215 -25.49 -1.49 22.16
CA GLU A 215 -26.50 -2.06 21.27
C GLU A 215 -26.20 -1.73 19.80
N VAL A 216 -26.67 -2.62 18.94
CA VAL A 216 -26.60 -2.45 17.49
C VAL A 216 -27.51 -1.30 17.09
N PRO A 217 -27.02 -0.31 16.32
CA PRO A 217 -27.82 0.80 15.84
C PRO A 217 -29.12 0.34 15.16
N ASP A 218 -30.23 1.03 15.47
CA ASP A 218 -31.54 0.70 14.90
C ASP A 218 -31.54 0.78 13.36
N SER A 219 -30.79 1.73 12.78
CA SER A 219 -30.64 1.87 11.32
C SER A 219 -30.10 0.60 10.68
N TRP A 220 -29.03 0.03 11.24
CA TRP A 220 -28.45 -1.21 10.74
C TRP A 220 -29.39 -2.41 10.94
N ARG A 221 -30.08 -2.49 12.10
CA ARG A 221 -31.08 -3.56 12.34
C ARG A 221 -32.23 -3.49 11.33
N ALA A 222 -32.75 -2.30 11.07
CA ALA A 222 -33.84 -2.09 10.11
C ALA A 222 -33.42 -2.34 8.65
N PHE A 223 -32.18 -2.01 8.30
CA PHE A 223 -31.64 -2.31 6.98
C PHE A 223 -31.55 -3.84 6.76
N ARG A 224 -31.08 -4.59 7.76
CA ARG A 224 -30.95 -6.05 7.67
C ARG A 224 -32.29 -6.80 7.53
N THR A 225 -33.42 -6.18 7.86
CA THR A 225 -34.73 -6.81 7.63
C THR A 225 -35.24 -6.64 6.21
N GLN A 226 -34.58 -5.82 5.38
CA GLN A 226 -34.94 -5.62 3.99
C GLN A 226 -34.53 -6.83 3.14
N PRO A 227 -35.33 -7.25 2.14
CA PRO A 227 -34.98 -8.34 1.23
C PRO A 227 -33.63 -8.15 0.53
N GLU A 228 -33.33 -6.91 0.12
CA GLU A 228 -32.15 -6.54 -0.63
C GLU A 228 -30.87 -6.75 0.18
N ALA A 229 -30.93 -6.68 1.51
CA ALA A 229 -29.77 -6.91 2.38
C ALA A 229 -29.14 -8.31 2.21
N GLY A 230 -29.85 -9.25 1.58
CA GLY A 230 -29.31 -10.54 1.16
C GLY A 230 -28.19 -10.44 0.11
N ALA A 231 -28.11 -9.34 -0.62
CA ALA A 231 -27.05 -9.08 -1.61
C ALA A 231 -25.84 -8.34 -1.02
N LEU A 232 -25.88 -7.86 0.22
CA LEU A 232 -24.77 -7.15 0.84
C LEU A 232 -23.94 -8.08 1.72
N CYS A 233 -22.63 -8.06 1.61
CA CYS A 233 -21.72 -8.61 2.60
C CYS A 233 -20.74 -7.56 3.09
N VAL A 234 -20.66 -7.42 4.42
CA VAL A 234 -19.87 -6.38 5.10
C VAL A 234 -18.77 -7.05 5.90
N SER A 235 -17.52 -6.81 5.52
CA SER A 235 -16.34 -7.43 6.16
C SER A 235 -15.55 -6.42 7.00
N LEU A 236 -14.92 -6.89 8.09
CA LEU A 236 -14.03 -6.09 8.94
C LEU A 236 -13.22 -7.00 9.89
N PRO A 237 -12.07 -6.55 10.42
CA PRO A 237 -11.29 -5.36 10.03
C PRO A 237 -10.48 -5.60 8.74
N GLY A 238 -9.63 -4.64 8.39
CA GLY A 238 -8.64 -4.77 7.33
C GLY A 238 -7.42 -5.64 7.69
N PHE A 239 -6.58 -5.87 6.68
CA PHE A 239 -5.34 -6.67 6.79
C PHE A 239 -4.18 -6.03 6.02
N LEU A 240 -2.94 -6.39 6.33
CA LEU A 240 -1.76 -5.68 5.83
C LEU A 240 -1.48 -5.96 4.34
N LEU A 241 -1.22 -4.91 3.56
CA LEU A 241 -0.89 -5.01 2.13
C LEU A 241 0.61 -5.04 1.83
N ARG A 242 1.44 -4.42 2.68
CA ARG A 242 2.90 -4.41 2.52
C ARG A 242 3.63 -4.26 3.84
N TYR A 243 4.89 -4.68 3.86
CA TYR A 243 5.81 -4.27 4.90
C TYR A 243 6.05 -2.75 4.83
N PRO A 244 6.25 -2.08 5.98
CA PRO A 244 6.83 -0.74 5.99
C PRO A 244 8.21 -0.76 5.35
N TYR A 245 8.59 0.31 4.67
CA TYR A 245 9.95 0.40 4.14
C TYR A 245 10.94 0.63 5.28
N GLY A 246 12.02 -0.15 5.29
CA GLY A 246 12.99 -0.13 6.38
C GLY A 246 13.85 -1.37 6.43
N THR A 247 14.87 -1.33 7.28
CA THR A 247 15.85 -2.43 7.44
C THR A 247 15.23 -3.72 7.99
N GLU A 248 14.21 -3.63 8.84
CA GLU A 248 13.45 -4.79 9.35
C GLU A 248 12.24 -5.15 8.49
N GLY A 249 11.97 -4.38 7.43
CA GLY A 249 10.81 -4.52 6.55
C GLY A 249 11.23 -4.69 5.10
N ASP A 250 10.70 -3.83 4.23
CA ASP A 250 11.08 -3.78 2.81
C ASP A 250 12.22 -2.76 2.63
N GLU A 251 13.46 -3.24 2.50
CA GLU A 251 14.64 -2.38 2.37
C GLU A 251 14.66 -1.69 1.01
N ILE A 252 14.97 -0.39 0.98
CA ILE A 252 15.16 0.33 -0.26
C ILE A 252 16.64 0.39 -0.65
N GLU A 253 16.96 0.07 -1.90
CA GLU A 253 18.35 -0.02 -2.36
C GLU A 253 19.03 1.34 -2.56
N THR A 254 18.24 2.40 -2.77
CA THR A 254 18.74 3.69 -3.26
C THR A 254 19.29 4.60 -2.17
N MET A 255 18.79 4.47 -0.94
CA MET A 255 19.26 5.26 0.21
C MET A 255 18.85 4.61 1.53
N PRO A 256 19.56 4.85 2.64
CA PRO A 256 19.08 4.45 3.96
C PRO A 256 17.76 5.16 4.28
N PHE A 257 16.70 4.41 4.55
CA PHE A 257 15.38 4.95 4.83
C PHE A 257 14.61 4.07 5.79
N GLU A 258 13.89 4.72 6.70
CA GLU A 258 12.94 4.10 7.61
C GLU A 258 11.64 4.88 7.48
N GLU A 259 10.57 4.21 7.06
CA GLU A 259 9.25 4.83 6.89
C GLU A 259 8.62 5.22 8.23
N ILE A 260 8.87 4.42 9.27
CA ILE A 260 8.33 4.64 10.61
C ILE A 260 9.45 5.10 11.53
N GLU A 261 9.29 6.31 12.07
CA GLU A 261 10.18 6.82 13.10
C GLU A 261 9.63 6.50 14.49
N GLY A 262 10.44 5.81 15.30
CA GLY A 262 10.10 5.46 16.66
C GLY A 262 9.37 4.12 16.78
N THR A 263 8.41 4.05 17.70
CA THR A 263 7.71 2.80 18.01
C THR A 263 6.58 2.57 17.00
N PRO A 264 6.62 1.47 16.22
CA PRO A 264 5.60 1.22 15.21
C PRO A 264 4.25 0.87 15.85
N GLY A 265 3.19 1.51 15.34
CA GLY A 265 1.82 1.30 15.78
C GLY A 265 0.90 0.91 14.62
N PRO A 266 -0.30 0.36 14.90
CA PRO A 266 -1.21 -0.10 13.85
C PRO A 266 -1.57 0.99 12.84
N ARG A 267 -1.61 2.27 13.24
CA ARG A 267 -1.94 3.39 12.33
C ARG A 267 -0.94 3.61 11.19
N ASP A 268 0.29 3.11 11.36
CA ASP A 268 1.36 3.26 10.38
C ASP A 268 1.29 2.19 9.27
N GLY A 269 0.59 1.06 9.50
CA GLY A 269 0.44 0.00 8.51
C GLY A 269 -0.47 0.40 7.34
N LEU A 270 -0.18 -0.09 6.13
CA LEU A 270 -1.07 0.08 4.98
C LEU A 270 -2.07 -1.08 4.92
N TRP A 271 -3.26 -0.88 5.50
CA TRP A 271 -4.29 -1.91 5.59
C TRP A 271 -5.20 -1.91 4.37
N ALA A 272 -5.37 -3.07 3.74
CA ALA A 272 -6.45 -3.37 2.81
C ALA A 272 -7.80 -3.37 3.51
N ASN A 273 -8.83 -3.14 2.71
CA ASN A 273 -10.21 -3.37 3.12
C ASN A 273 -10.44 -4.87 3.36
N GLY A 274 -11.11 -5.22 4.46
CA GLY A 274 -11.48 -6.61 4.77
C GLY A 274 -12.30 -7.29 3.67
N SER A 275 -13.08 -6.53 2.89
CA SER A 275 -13.86 -7.02 1.75
C SER A 275 -12.98 -7.62 0.66
N VAL A 276 -11.71 -7.21 0.55
CA VAL A 276 -10.74 -7.76 -0.41
C VAL A 276 -10.40 -9.20 -0.07
N ALA A 277 -10.18 -9.51 1.22
CA ALA A 277 -9.96 -10.89 1.65
C ALA A 277 -11.20 -11.75 1.40
N THR A 278 -12.39 -11.21 1.69
CA THR A 278 -13.66 -11.89 1.44
C THR A 278 -13.87 -12.15 -0.05
N ALA A 279 -13.62 -11.17 -0.91
CA ALA A 279 -13.70 -11.32 -2.36
C ALA A 279 -12.78 -12.44 -2.86
N ILE A 280 -11.52 -12.42 -2.43
CA ILE A 280 -10.54 -13.46 -2.80
C ILE A 280 -11.04 -14.86 -2.37
N VAL A 281 -11.51 -14.99 -1.13
CA VAL A 281 -11.98 -16.28 -0.60
C VAL A 281 -13.22 -16.78 -1.35
N ILE A 282 -14.26 -15.96 -1.51
CA ILE A 282 -15.49 -16.43 -2.17
C ILE A 282 -15.26 -16.76 -3.64
N THR A 283 -14.44 -15.98 -4.34
CA THR A 283 -14.17 -16.20 -5.76
C THR A 283 -13.33 -17.46 -5.96
N ARG A 284 -12.29 -17.69 -5.15
CA ARG A 284 -11.48 -18.93 -5.20
C ARG A 284 -12.30 -20.17 -4.91
N GLU A 285 -13.21 -20.08 -3.94
CA GLU A 285 -14.04 -21.22 -3.55
C GLU A 285 -15.20 -21.46 -4.52
N ALA A 286 -15.64 -20.44 -5.26
CA ALA A 286 -16.57 -20.60 -6.38
C ALA A 286 -15.91 -21.33 -7.57
N ASP A 287 -14.61 -21.11 -7.80
CA ASP A 287 -13.83 -21.65 -8.92
C ASP A 287 -13.08 -22.97 -8.59
N ARG A 288 -13.40 -23.61 -7.46
CA ARG A 288 -12.67 -24.80 -7.01
C ARG A 288 -13.06 -26.08 -7.75
N ASP A 289 -12.07 -26.92 -8.02
CA ASP A 289 -12.27 -28.22 -8.70
C ASP A 289 -13.15 -29.22 -7.92
N ASP A 290 -13.01 -29.27 -6.59
CA ASP A 290 -13.73 -30.21 -5.73
C ASP A 290 -14.62 -29.46 -4.71
N PRO A 291 -15.92 -29.31 -4.98
CA PRO A 291 -16.85 -28.68 -4.04
C PRO A 291 -17.11 -29.48 -2.76
N SER A 292 -16.70 -30.76 -2.69
CA SER A 292 -16.94 -31.61 -1.52
C SER A 292 -15.95 -31.34 -0.38
N ARG A 293 -14.80 -30.74 -0.68
CA ARG A 293 -13.82 -30.35 0.35
C ARG A 293 -14.34 -29.19 1.19
N PRO A 294 -13.94 -29.10 2.48
CA PRO A 294 -14.17 -27.91 3.28
C PRO A 294 -13.60 -26.67 2.59
N ALA A 295 -14.37 -25.59 2.60
CA ALA A 295 -13.92 -24.35 1.98
C ALA A 295 -12.69 -23.78 2.69
N ASP A 296 -11.68 -23.37 1.91
CA ASP A 296 -10.49 -22.73 2.45
C ASP A 296 -10.75 -21.23 2.59
N THR A 297 -10.97 -20.81 3.84
CA THR A 297 -11.24 -19.40 4.14
C THR A 297 -10.01 -18.63 4.58
N ARG A 298 -8.80 -19.20 4.41
CA ARG A 298 -7.54 -18.54 4.78
C ARG A 298 -6.92 -17.82 3.59
N LEU A 299 -6.40 -16.62 3.86
CA LEU A 299 -5.51 -15.89 2.97
C LEU A 299 -4.13 -15.82 3.63
N THR A 300 -3.18 -16.60 3.13
CA THR A 300 -1.84 -16.82 3.70
C THR A 300 -0.74 -16.05 2.95
N GLY A 301 0.49 -16.03 3.49
CA GLY A 301 1.61 -15.34 2.86
C GLY A 301 1.40 -13.83 2.80
N LEU A 302 0.81 -13.27 3.85
CA LEU A 302 0.60 -11.83 4.01
C LEU A 302 1.79 -11.21 4.73
N PRO A 303 2.09 -9.93 4.45
CA PRO A 303 3.15 -9.24 5.13
C PRO A 303 2.84 -9.11 6.63
N LEU A 304 3.91 -9.01 7.42
CA LEU A 304 3.86 -8.90 8.87
C LEU A 304 4.37 -7.54 9.32
N PHE A 305 3.53 -6.81 10.05
CA PHE A 305 3.84 -5.51 10.59
C PHE A 305 4.46 -5.64 11.99
N PRO A 306 5.67 -5.13 12.25
CA PRO A 306 6.23 -5.09 13.58
C PRO A 306 5.45 -4.10 14.44
N TRP A 307 5.01 -4.54 15.62
CA TRP A 307 4.30 -3.71 16.58
C TRP A 307 4.98 -3.77 17.93
N LYS A 308 5.02 -2.63 18.63
CA LYS A 308 5.54 -2.55 19.99
C LYS A 308 4.71 -1.60 20.84
N ASP A 309 4.41 -2.02 22.06
CA ASP A 309 3.73 -1.21 23.08
C ASP A 309 4.51 -1.30 24.39
N GLY A 310 5.50 -0.41 24.52
CA GLY A 310 6.42 -0.28 25.64
C GLY A 310 7.22 -1.55 25.96
N VAL A 311 6.54 -2.51 26.60
CA VAL A 311 7.05 -3.80 27.06
C VAL A 311 6.77 -4.93 26.06
N ARG A 312 5.67 -4.87 25.31
CA ARG A 312 5.25 -5.95 24.41
C ARG A 312 5.69 -5.67 22.98
N SER A 313 6.09 -6.71 22.25
CA SER A 313 6.32 -6.65 20.81
C SER A 313 5.65 -7.84 20.10
N GLY A 314 5.43 -7.73 18.80
CA GLY A 314 4.86 -8.80 18.00
C GLY A 314 4.74 -8.44 16.52
N LEU A 315 4.26 -9.40 15.74
CA LEU A 315 4.00 -9.26 14.31
C LEU A 315 2.49 -9.32 14.06
N LEU A 316 1.96 -8.32 13.36
CA LEU A 316 0.55 -8.18 13.02
C LEU A 316 0.33 -8.42 11.52
N CYS A 317 -0.64 -9.22 11.14
CA CYS A 317 -1.11 -9.31 9.75
C CYS A 317 -2.50 -8.66 9.55
N GLY A 318 -3.26 -8.49 10.62
CA GLY A 318 -4.54 -7.76 10.63
C GLY A 318 -4.46 -6.46 11.44
N GLU A 319 -5.38 -5.54 11.16
CA GLU A 319 -5.39 -4.20 11.77
C GLU A 319 -5.62 -4.22 13.28
N THR A 320 -6.47 -5.14 13.76
CA THR A 320 -6.74 -5.33 15.19
C THR A 320 -7.03 -6.80 15.49
N ALA A 321 -6.59 -7.27 16.65
CA ALA A 321 -6.89 -8.63 17.10
C ALA A 321 -8.37 -8.71 17.53
N MET A 322 -8.96 -9.90 17.44
CA MET A 322 -10.31 -10.14 17.95
C MET A 322 -10.36 -11.47 18.71
N THR A 323 -11.24 -11.56 19.69
CA THR A 323 -11.54 -12.82 20.39
C THR A 323 -12.59 -13.61 19.61
N ASP A 324 -12.68 -14.92 19.84
CA ASP A 324 -13.74 -15.75 19.25
C ASP A 324 -15.15 -15.26 19.61
N GLY A 325 -15.30 -14.74 20.84
CA GLY A 325 -16.56 -14.13 21.29
C GLY A 325 -16.93 -12.88 20.49
N ALA A 326 -15.95 -12.02 20.21
CA ALA A 326 -16.13 -10.84 19.37
C ALA A 326 -16.49 -11.24 17.93
N ALA A 327 -15.77 -12.20 17.35
CA ALA A 327 -16.05 -12.72 16.02
C ALA A 327 -17.47 -13.29 15.89
N ARG A 328 -17.91 -14.08 16.88
CA ARG A 328 -19.28 -14.62 16.91
C ARG A 328 -20.33 -13.51 16.95
N ARG A 329 -20.15 -12.50 17.81
CA ARG A 329 -21.10 -11.39 17.97
C ARG A 329 -21.18 -10.52 16.72
N LEU A 330 -20.05 -10.25 16.06
CA LEU A 330 -20.02 -9.61 14.73
C LEU A 330 -20.86 -10.40 13.71
N GLY A 331 -20.71 -11.72 13.75
CA GLY A 331 -21.49 -12.63 12.92
C GLY A 331 -23.01 -12.58 13.15
N GLU A 332 -23.45 -12.52 14.41
CA GLU A 332 -24.87 -12.39 14.78
C GLU A 332 -25.50 -11.08 14.27
N VAL A 333 -24.68 -10.04 14.17
CA VAL A 333 -25.11 -8.73 13.67
C VAL A 333 -24.95 -8.57 12.14
N GLY A 334 -24.67 -9.66 11.43
CA GLY A 334 -24.64 -9.69 9.96
C GLY A 334 -23.34 -9.14 9.36
N LEU A 335 -22.24 -9.15 10.13
CA LEU A 335 -20.92 -8.78 9.64
C LEU A 335 -20.04 -10.03 9.49
N VAL A 336 -19.09 -9.98 8.57
CA VAL A 336 -18.13 -11.05 8.29
C VAL A 336 -16.78 -10.68 8.92
N PRO A 337 -16.37 -11.36 10.01
CA PRO A 337 -15.11 -11.07 10.66
C PRO A 337 -13.93 -11.59 9.83
N VAL A 338 -12.91 -10.74 9.64
CA VAL A 338 -11.60 -11.12 9.10
C VAL A 338 -10.64 -11.28 10.27
N ALA A 339 -10.55 -12.51 10.79
CA ALA A 339 -9.78 -12.82 11.99
C ALA A 339 -8.34 -13.20 11.64
N TRP A 340 -7.43 -13.09 12.61
CA TRP A 340 -6.04 -13.47 12.46
C TRP A 340 -5.42 -13.83 13.81
N ALA A 341 -4.28 -14.52 13.78
CA ALA A 341 -3.53 -14.91 14.97
C ALA A 341 -2.18 -14.19 15.02
N ARG A 342 -1.74 -13.83 16.22
CA ARG A 342 -0.46 -13.11 16.41
C ARG A 342 0.71 -13.96 15.91
N GLY A 343 1.54 -13.37 15.05
CA GLY A 343 2.69 -14.06 14.44
C GLY A 343 2.34 -15.02 13.29
N ASP A 344 1.05 -15.14 12.93
CA ASP A 344 0.61 -15.88 11.74
C ASP A 344 0.58 -14.92 10.54
N ASP A 345 1.08 -15.37 9.39
CA ASP A 345 1.12 -14.60 8.14
C ASP A 345 -0.18 -14.74 7.33
N ALA A 346 -1.29 -14.99 8.05
CA ALA A 346 -2.56 -15.29 7.45
C ALA A 346 -3.73 -14.63 8.17
N VAL A 347 -4.70 -14.19 7.38
CA VAL A 347 -6.03 -13.86 7.86
C VAL A 347 -7.03 -14.94 7.46
N ARG A 348 -8.13 -15.02 8.19
CA ARG A 348 -9.21 -15.96 7.96
C ARG A 348 -10.54 -15.22 7.89
N VAL A 349 -11.25 -15.41 6.78
CA VAL A 349 -12.60 -14.91 6.62
C VAL A 349 -13.55 -15.88 7.32
N LEU A 350 -14.26 -15.40 8.36
CA LEU A 350 -15.11 -16.25 9.18
C LEU A 350 -16.54 -16.26 8.64
N VAL A 351 -16.95 -17.41 8.09
CA VAL A 351 -18.31 -17.68 7.58
C VAL A 351 -18.79 -16.57 6.64
N PRO A 352 -18.24 -16.48 5.40
CA PRO A 352 -18.70 -15.50 4.42
C PRO A 352 -20.21 -15.62 4.20
N ARG A 353 -20.94 -14.53 4.51
CA ARG A 353 -22.39 -14.48 4.45
C ARG A 353 -22.86 -13.07 4.16
N SER A 354 -24.08 -12.96 3.66
CA SER A 354 -24.76 -11.68 3.51
C SER A 354 -25.13 -11.07 4.87
N ALA A 355 -25.56 -9.81 4.84
CA ALA A 355 -26.03 -9.08 6.01
C ALA A 355 -27.28 -9.74 6.61
N THR A 356 -28.11 -10.41 5.82
CA THR A 356 -29.25 -11.20 6.31
C THR A 356 -28.82 -12.55 6.90
N GLY A 357 -27.60 -13.01 6.61
CA GLY A 357 -27.03 -14.26 7.11
C GLY A 357 -27.01 -15.41 6.10
N THR A 358 -27.39 -15.16 4.84
CA THR A 358 -27.30 -16.15 3.76
C THR A 358 -25.84 -16.48 3.46
N PRO A 359 -25.42 -17.75 3.49
CA PRO A 359 -24.05 -18.13 3.12
C PRO A 359 -23.70 -17.68 1.69
N LEU A 360 -22.43 -17.27 1.50
CA LEU A 360 -21.87 -16.92 0.17
C LEU A 360 -20.95 -18.01 -0.41
N LEU A 361 -20.75 -19.11 0.32
CA LEU A 361 -19.93 -20.27 -0.05
C LEU A 361 -20.79 -21.52 -0.21
#